data_AF-A0A1I1QIE2-F1
#
_entry.id   AF-A0A1I1QIE2-F1
#
_cell.length_a   1.000
_cell.length_b   1.000
_cell.length_c   1.000
_cell.angle_alpha   90.00
_cell.angle_beta   90.00
_cell.angle_gamma   90.00
#
_symmetry.space_group_name_H-M   'P 1'
#
loop_
_entity.id
_entity.type
_entity.pdbx_description
1 polymer ?
#
loop_
_entity_poly.entity_id
_entity_poly.type
_entity_poly.pdbx_seq_one_letter_code
_entity_poly.pdbx_strand_id
1 'polypeptide(L)'
;MDRSLGARLTRHPVIATLYGAEQVDAFVDSEAEVSIVANVELRKLQPVIATLTRAGKYVIVNIDSCEGLSQDKGGVDYLADIGVTSLVSTRVATIQRANRAGMVTMQKVFVTDRSTWPRSVKALEQSDPNLVQLMPAPMLGHLPEADRKALPPIVTSGFVCNEADIRSALAHGAVAVSTSDRKLWNLEGKKLKS
;
A
#
# COMPACT_ATOMS: atom_id res chain seq x y z
N MET A 1 -1.08 10.00 10.38
CA MET A 1 -0.53 9.75 9.03
C MET A 1 0.74 10.58 8.89
N ASP A 2 1.83 10.00 8.40
CA ASP A 2 3.01 10.76 7.97
C ASP A 2 2.55 11.93 7.08
N ARG A 3 2.91 13.16 7.46
CA ARG A 3 2.47 14.39 6.76
C ARG A 3 2.91 14.36 5.28
N SER A 4 4.02 13.67 4.98
CA SER A 4 4.50 13.46 3.61
C SER A 4 3.55 12.54 2.83
N LEU A 5 3.26 11.34 3.33
CA LEU A 5 2.39 10.37 2.64
C LEU A 5 0.97 10.93 2.43
N GLY A 6 0.36 11.52 3.47
CA GLY A 6 -1.01 12.04 3.37
C GLY A 6 -1.14 13.17 2.35
N ALA A 7 -0.16 14.06 2.25
CA ALA A 7 -0.16 15.13 1.25
C ALA A 7 -0.05 14.57 -0.18
N ARG A 8 0.79 13.54 -0.39
CA ARG A 8 0.93 12.87 -1.69
C ARG A 8 -0.37 12.20 -2.13
N LEU A 9 -1.00 11.42 -1.25
CA LEU A 9 -2.30 10.78 -1.53
C LEU A 9 -3.44 11.81 -1.68
N THR A 10 -3.29 12.99 -1.09
CA THR A 10 -4.23 14.08 -1.30
C THR A 10 -4.16 14.61 -2.74
N ARG A 11 -2.95 14.83 -3.25
CA ARG A 11 -2.70 15.31 -4.62
C ARG A 11 -3.00 14.26 -5.69
N HIS A 12 -2.59 13.03 -5.47
CA HIS A 12 -2.73 11.93 -6.42
C HIS A 12 -3.12 10.63 -5.68
N PRO A 13 -4.41 10.26 -5.65
CA PRO A 13 -4.91 9.15 -4.84
C PRO A 13 -4.72 7.76 -5.50
N VAL A 14 -3.80 7.64 -6.47
CA VAL A 14 -3.41 6.37 -7.08
C VAL A 14 -2.02 5.98 -6.59
N ILE A 15 -1.90 4.75 -6.09
CA ILE A 15 -0.65 4.13 -5.67
C ILE A 15 -0.24 3.12 -6.75
N ALA A 16 0.95 3.28 -7.32
CA ALA A 16 1.46 2.34 -8.31
C ALA A 16 1.89 1.03 -7.63
N THR A 17 1.28 -0.10 -8.00
CA THR A 17 1.78 -1.41 -7.57
C THR A 17 2.77 -1.93 -8.60
N LEU A 18 4.04 -1.99 -8.22
CA LEU A 18 5.12 -2.53 -9.04
C LEU A 18 5.29 -4.00 -8.72
N TYR A 19 5.25 -4.84 -9.75
CA TYR A 19 5.66 -6.23 -9.71
C TYR A 19 7.01 -6.33 -10.42
N GLY A 20 8.08 -6.51 -9.65
CA GLY A 20 9.43 -6.60 -10.20
C GLY A 20 10.09 -5.25 -10.48
N ALA A 21 11.38 -5.31 -10.77
CA ALA A 21 12.24 -4.14 -10.95
C ALA A 21 12.08 -3.48 -12.34
N GLU A 22 11.54 -4.20 -13.31
CA GLU A 22 11.32 -3.75 -14.70
C GLU A 22 10.27 -2.65 -14.84
N GLN A 23 9.51 -2.38 -13.77
CA GLN A 23 8.46 -1.36 -13.77
C GLN A 23 8.92 -0.04 -13.14
N VAL A 24 10.17 0.02 -12.65
CA VAL A 24 10.73 1.19 -11.97
C VAL A 24 10.73 2.42 -12.86
N ASP A 25 11.27 2.33 -14.08
CA ASP A 25 11.38 3.48 -14.98
C ASP A 25 9.99 4.03 -15.35
N ALA A 26 9.06 3.12 -15.67
CA ALA A 26 7.68 3.51 -15.98
C ALA A 26 6.97 4.21 -14.81
N PHE A 27 7.29 3.85 -13.56
CA PHE A 27 6.74 4.54 -12.39
C PHE A 27 7.44 5.86 -12.12
N VAL A 28 8.76 5.94 -12.29
CA VAL A 28 9.53 7.19 -12.20
C VAL A 28 8.93 8.26 -13.12
N ASP A 29 8.61 7.88 -14.35
CA ASP A 29 8.05 8.78 -15.37
C ASP A 29 6.54 9.06 -15.20
N SER A 30 5.85 8.38 -14.28
CA SER A 30 4.41 8.54 -14.08
C SER A 30 4.03 9.71 -13.17
N GLU A 31 2.77 10.14 -13.23
CA GLU A 31 2.23 11.16 -12.30
C GLU A 31 2.06 10.62 -10.87
N ALA A 32 1.90 9.30 -10.69
CA ALA A 32 1.76 8.69 -9.38
C ALA A 32 2.98 8.95 -8.49
N GLU A 33 2.72 9.37 -7.25
CA GLU A 33 3.77 9.78 -6.31
C GLU A 33 4.19 8.67 -5.34
N VAL A 34 3.34 7.66 -5.17
CA VAL A 34 3.46 6.61 -4.14
C VAL A 34 3.43 5.26 -4.83
N SER A 35 4.28 4.35 -4.37
CA SER A 35 4.36 2.97 -4.88
C SER A 35 4.25 1.93 -3.78
N ILE A 36 3.73 0.76 -4.17
CA ILE A 36 3.95 -0.50 -3.47
C ILE A 36 4.92 -1.33 -4.32
N VAL A 37 6.10 -1.64 -3.79
CA VAL A 37 7.10 -2.48 -4.46
C VAL A 37 6.92 -3.92 -4.02
N ALA A 38 6.55 -4.80 -4.95
CA ALA A 38 6.31 -6.22 -4.73
C ALA A 38 7.14 -7.09 -5.69
N ASN A 39 7.37 -8.35 -5.32
CA ASN A 39 8.07 -9.34 -6.15
C ASN A 39 9.47 -8.87 -6.61
N VAL A 40 10.20 -8.17 -5.76
CA VAL A 40 11.61 -7.80 -5.99
C VAL A 40 12.48 -8.67 -5.10
N GLU A 41 13.49 -9.32 -5.69
CA GLU A 41 14.47 -10.10 -4.93
C GLU A 41 15.37 -9.21 -4.06
N LEU A 42 15.80 -9.74 -2.91
CA LEU A 42 16.61 -9.02 -1.91
C LEU A 42 17.81 -8.28 -2.53
N ARG A 43 18.53 -8.90 -3.47
CA ARG A 43 19.73 -8.34 -4.10
C ARG A 43 19.45 -7.07 -4.92
N LYS A 44 18.23 -6.95 -5.47
CA LYS A 44 17.78 -5.81 -6.28
C LYS A 44 17.02 -4.76 -5.46
N LEU A 45 16.57 -5.12 -4.26
CA LEU A 45 15.68 -4.27 -3.47
C LEU A 45 16.32 -2.91 -3.15
N GLN A 46 17.53 -2.89 -2.57
CA GLN A 46 18.19 -1.64 -2.22
C GLN A 46 18.45 -0.72 -3.44
N PRO A 47 18.98 -1.22 -4.58
CA PRO A 47 19.07 -0.42 -5.81
C PRO A 47 17.73 0.16 -6.27
N VAL A 48 16.65 -0.63 -6.27
CA VAL A 48 15.30 -0.18 -6.65
C VAL A 48 14.83 0.95 -5.74
N ILE A 49 14.95 0.78 -4.43
CA ILE A 49 14.51 1.79 -3.45
C ILE A 49 15.32 3.07 -3.58
N ALA A 50 16.63 2.97 -3.80
CA ALA A 50 17.50 4.13 -4.00
C ALA A 50 17.12 4.92 -5.26
N THR A 51 16.81 4.25 -6.37
CA THR A 51 16.36 4.89 -7.61
C THR A 51 15.04 5.63 -7.41
N LEU A 52 14.04 4.97 -6.81
CA LEU A 52 12.73 5.58 -6.56
C LEU A 52 12.80 6.77 -5.60
N THR A 53 13.57 6.63 -4.52
CA THR A 53 13.77 7.71 -3.54
C THR A 53 14.46 8.92 -4.17
N ARG A 54 15.49 8.70 -5.03
CA ARG A 54 16.19 9.77 -5.74
C ARG A 54 15.29 10.51 -6.72
N ALA A 55 14.32 9.81 -7.33
CA ALA A 55 13.29 10.40 -8.16
C ALA A 55 12.18 11.12 -7.36
N GLY A 56 12.29 11.19 -6.03
CA GLY A 56 11.32 11.86 -5.17
C GLY A 56 10.01 11.09 -4.98
N LYS A 57 9.98 9.80 -5.34
CA LYS A 57 8.82 8.91 -5.15
C LYS A 57 8.77 8.38 -3.70
N TYR A 58 7.57 8.10 -3.21
CA TYR A 58 7.35 7.42 -1.93
C TYR A 58 7.24 5.91 -2.14
N VAL A 59 7.92 5.12 -1.32
CA VAL A 59 8.04 3.66 -1.50
C VAL A 59 7.52 2.93 -0.28
N ILE A 60 6.53 2.07 -0.50
CA ILE A 60 6.03 1.08 0.47
C ILE A 60 6.51 -0.30 0.02
N VAL A 61 7.32 -0.98 0.82
CA VAL A 61 7.83 -2.31 0.47
C VAL A 61 6.83 -3.40 0.89
N ASN A 62 6.43 -4.26 -0.04
CA ASN A 62 5.68 -5.47 0.30
C ASN A 62 6.63 -6.59 0.72
N ILE A 63 6.95 -6.61 2.02
CA ILE A 63 7.92 -7.55 2.62
C ILE A 63 7.50 -9.02 2.46
N ASP A 64 6.19 -9.31 2.36
CA ASP A 64 5.69 -10.67 2.19
C ASP A 64 6.06 -11.26 0.82
N SER A 65 6.35 -10.40 -0.16
CA SER A 65 6.65 -10.76 -1.55
C SER A 65 8.11 -10.51 -1.95
N CYS A 66 8.96 -10.12 -1.01
CA CYS A 66 10.37 -9.91 -1.28
C CYS A 66 11.11 -11.25 -1.19
N GLU A 67 11.54 -11.80 -2.33
CA GLU A 67 12.25 -13.07 -2.36
C GLU A 67 13.60 -12.94 -1.64
N GLY A 68 13.91 -13.92 -0.78
CA GLY A 68 15.14 -13.96 0.00
C GLY A 68 15.13 -13.09 1.27
N LEU A 69 14.06 -12.35 1.55
CA LEU A 69 13.91 -11.56 2.77
C LEU A 69 12.92 -12.23 3.73
N SER A 70 13.35 -12.47 4.97
CA SER A 70 12.46 -12.95 6.03
C SER A 70 11.51 -11.84 6.48
N GLN A 71 10.34 -12.20 7.03
CA GLN A 71 9.38 -11.22 7.58
C GLN A 71 9.50 -11.11 9.11
N ASP A 72 10.64 -11.49 9.67
CA ASP A 72 10.95 -11.47 11.10
C ASP A 72 11.65 -10.16 11.50
N LYS A 73 12.28 -10.14 12.69
CA LYS A 73 13.01 -8.96 13.15
C LYS A 73 14.15 -8.60 12.21
N GLY A 74 14.95 -9.58 11.79
CA GLY A 74 16.12 -9.34 10.94
C GLY A 74 15.73 -8.76 9.58
N GLY A 75 14.62 -9.22 9.00
CA GLY A 75 14.12 -8.65 7.76
C GLY A 75 13.62 -7.21 7.89
N VAL A 76 12.93 -6.88 8.98
CA VAL A 76 12.49 -5.49 9.25
C VAL A 76 13.69 -4.58 9.53
N ASP A 77 14.66 -5.04 10.32
CA ASP A 77 15.88 -4.29 10.61
C ASP A 77 16.66 -4.00 9.31
N TYR A 78 16.83 -5.01 8.46
CA TYR A 78 17.47 -4.84 7.16
C TYR A 78 16.79 -3.78 6.30
N LEU A 79 15.45 -3.77 6.25
CA LEU A 79 14.71 -2.73 5.52
C LEU A 79 14.99 -1.34 6.09
N ALA A 80 15.00 -1.19 7.42
CA ALA A 80 15.33 0.07 8.06
C ALA A 80 16.77 0.53 7.73
N ASP A 81 17.74 -0.38 7.76
CA ASP A 81 19.16 -0.10 7.48
C ASP A 81 19.39 0.39 6.05
N ILE A 82 18.62 -0.10 5.07
CA ILE A 82 18.69 0.37 3.67
C ILE A 82 17.82 1.62 3.41
N GLY A 83 17.25 2.22 4.46
CA GLY A 83 16.49 3.47 4.38
C GLY A 83 15.02 3.31 4.02
N VAL A 84 14.44 2.12 4.11
CA VAL A 84 12.99 1.94 3.96
C VAL A 84 12.29 2.54 5.17
N THR A 85 11.31 3.40 4.93
CA THR A 85 10.52 4.05 5.98
C THR A 85 9.09 3.55 6.04
N SER A 86 8.66 2.72 5.08
CA SER A 86 7.31 2.17 5.07
C SER A 86 7.22 0.78 4.45
N LEU A 87 6.34 -0.06 5.00
CA LEU A 87 6.13 -1.41 4.49
C LEU A 87 4.66 -1.86 4.58
N VAL A 88 4.32 -2.87 3.78
CA VAL A 88 3.05 -3.58 3.81
C VAL A 88 3.28 -5.06 4.07
N SER A 89 2.45 -5.64 4.94
CA SER A 89 2.43 -7.08 5.22
C SER A 89 1.02 -7.52 5.60
N THR A 90 0.73 -8.81 5.41
CA THR A 90 -0.46 -9.51 5.92
C THR A 90 -0.30 -9.94 7.38
N ARG A 91 0.92 -9.94 7.92
CA ARG A 91 1.27 -10.57 9.19
C ARG A 91 1.29 -9.57 10.35
N VAL A 92 0.43 -9.80 11.34
CA VAL A 92 0.35 -9.00 12.58
C VAL A 92 1.71 -8.77 13.22
N ALA A 93 2.50 -9.84 13.40
CA ALA A 93 3.79 -9.74 14.09
C ALA A 93 4.82 -8.92 13.30
N THR A 94 4.74 -8.89 11.97
CA THR A 94 5.64 -8.09 11.11
C THR A 94 5.27 -6.61 11.20
N ILE A 95 3.97 -6.29 11.13
CA ILE A 95 3.46 -4.92 11.33
C ILE A 95 3.85 -4.37 12.70
N GLN A 96 3.64 -5.12 13.78
CA GLN A 96 4.03 -4.68 15.13
C GLN A 96 5.53 -4.40 15.26
N ARG A 97 6.39 -5.18 14.58
CA ARG A 97 7.84 -4.95 14.57
C ARG A 97 8.19 -3.67 13.83
N ALA A 98 7.62 -3.47 12.65
CA ALA A 98 7.82 -2.27 11.85
C ALA A 98 7.32 -1.00 12.56
N ASN A 99 6.18 -1.09 13.25
CA ASN A 99 5.68 -0.02 14.13
C ASN A 99 6.70 0.34 15.23
N ARG A 100 7.28 -0.65 15.91
CA ARG A 100 8.33 -0.42 16.92
C ARG A 100 9.62 0.17 16.34
N ALA A 101 9.89 -0.09 15.07
CA ALA A 101 11.00 0.50 14.32
C ALA A 101 10.69 1.93 13.81
N GLY A 102 9.50 2.47 14.08
CA GLY A 102 9.09 3.81 13.66
C GLY A 102 8.72 3.92 12.18
N MET A 103 8.52 2.79 11.49
CA MET A 103 8.11 2.77 10.09
C MET A 103 6.61 3.07 9.95
N VAL A 104 6.22 3.64 8.81
CA VAL A 104 4.81 3.69 8.40
C VAL A 104 4.36 2.31 7.95
N THR A 105 3.36 1.75 8.59
CA THR A 105 2.88 0.39 8.30
C THR A 105 1.52 0.37 7.63
N MET A 106 1.37 -0.53 6.67
CA MET A 106 0.08 -0.86 6.07
C MET A 106 -0.19 -2.35 6.27
N GLN A 107 -1.30 -2.73 6.89
CA GLN A 107 -1.66 -4.15 6.95
C GLN A 107 -2.58 -4.51 5.78
N LYS A 108 -2.17 -5.51 5.00
CA LYS A 108 -2.97 -6.07 3.91
C LYS A 108 -3.95 -7.10 4.44
N VAL A 109 -5.22 -6.95 4.09
CA VAL A 109 -6.30 -7.87 4.45
C VAL A 109 -7.06 -8.31 3.20
N PHE A 110 -7.46 -9.57 3.20
CA PHE A 110 -8.29 -10.15 2.14
C PHE A 110 -9.70 -10.36 2.66
N VAL A 111 -10.66 -9.75 1.98
CA VAL A 111 -12.10 -9.93 2.22
C VAL A 111 -12.62 -10.80 1.10
N THR A 112 -12.66 -12.11 1.29
CA THR A 112 -13.22 -13.04 0.30
C THR A 112 -14.71 -13.24 0.48
N ASP A 113 -15.16 -13.15 1.72
CA ASP A 113 -16.55 -13.33 2.14
C ASP A 113 -16.80 -12.66 3.51
N ARG A 114 -18.07 -12.63 3.93
CA ARG A 114 -18.48 -12.05 5.23
C ARG A 114 -17.80 -12.70 6.44
N SER A 115 -17.43 -13.98 6.36
CA SER A 115 -16.82 -14.72 7.48
C SER A 115 -15.35 -14.35 7.68
N THR A 116 -14.66 -13.88 6.63
CA THR A 116 -13.28 -13.40 6.75
C THR A 116 -13.16 -12.04 7.41
N TRP A 117 -14.20 -11.22 7.32
CA TRP A 117 -14.15 -9.83 7.79
C TRP A 117 -13.84 -9.68 9.29
N PRO A 118 -14.55 -10.36 10.22
CA PRO A 118 -14.24 -10.24 11.65
C PRO A 118 -12.79 -10.64 12.01
N ARG A 119 -12.23 -11.62 11.29
CA ARG A 119 -10.83 -12.03 11.48
C ARG A 119 -9.87 -10.95 11.05
N SER A 120 -10.15 -10.30 9.91
CA SER A 120 -9.38 -9.17 9.41
C SER A 120 -9.42 -8.00 10.40
N VAL A 121 -10.61 -7.64 10.91
CA VAL A 121 -10.75 -6.58 11.94
C VAL A 121 -9.91 -6.89 13.17
N LYS A 122 -10.03 -8.10 13.72
CA LYS A 122 -9.22 -8.51 14.89
C LYS A 122 -7.72 -8.44 14.63
N ALA A 123 -7.27 -8.81 13.43
CA ALA A 123 -5.86 -8.73 13.06
C ALA A 123 -5.37 -7.27 12.99
N LEU A 124 -6.21 -6.37 12.49
CA LEU A 124 -5.94 -4.92 12.43
C LEU A 124 -5.88 -4.31 13.83
N GLU A 125 -6.82 -4.65 14.71
CA GLU A 125 -6.81 -4.23 16.12
C GLU A 125 -5.53 -4.69 16.85
N GLN A 126 -5.08 -5.92 16.59
CA GLN A 126 -3.89 -6.47 17.21
C GLN A 126 -2.60 -5.82 16.70
N SER A 127 -2.53 -5.48 15.42
CA SER A 127 -1.31 -5.00 14.81
C SER A 127 -1.14 -3.49 14.89
N ASP A 128 -2.25 -2.76 15.03
CA ASP A 128 -2.34 -1.30 15.05
C ASP A 128 -1.59 -0.63 13.87
N PRO A 129 -1.98 -0.91 12.60
CA PRO A 129 -1.27 -0.41 11.45
C PRO A 129 -1.65 1.04 11.17
N ASN A 130 -0.77 1.81 10.51
CA ASN A 130 -1.10 3.18 10.13
C ASN A 130 -2.11 3.26 8.97
N LEU A 131 -2.15 2.24 8.10
CA LEU A 131 -3.08 2.09 6.99
C LEU A 131 -3.58 0.64 6.86
N VAL A 132 -4.72 0.48 6.20
CA VAL A 132 -5.24 -0.84 5.80
C VAL A 132 -5.19 -0.95 4.28
N GLN A 133 -4.60 -2.02 3.74
CA GLN A 133 -4.80 -2.38 2.33
C GLN A 133 -5.91 -3.42 2.23
N LEU A 134 -7.09 -3.01 1.78
CA LEU A 134 -8.24 -3.89 1.58
C LEU A 134 -8.24 -4.47 0.17
N MET A 135 -8.33 -5.80 0.09
CA MET A 135 -8.40 -6.54 -1.17
C MET A 135 -9.56 -7.55 -1.20
N PRO A 136 -10.29 -7.69 -2.33
CA PRO A 136 -10.21 -6.87 -3.53
C PRO A 136 -10.97 -5.53 -3.38
N ALA A 137 -10.67 -4.54 -4.23
CA ALA A 137 -11.20 -3.19 -4.13
C ALA A 137 -12.74 -3.09 -4.11
N PRO A 138 -13.49 -3.88 -4.91
CA PRO A 138 -14.96 -3.86 -4.87
C PRO A 138 -15.55 -4.18 -3.50
N MET A 139 -14.82 -4.90 -2.65
CA MET A 139 -15.34 -5.28 -1.34
C MET A 139 -15.55 -4.12 -0.38
N LEU A 140 -14.89 -2.99 -0.60
CA LEU A 140 -15.09 -1.81 0.25
C LEU A 140 -16.57 -1.36 0.24
N GLY A 141 -17.24 -1.38 -0.91
CA GLY A 141 -18.65 -0.98 -1.02
C GLY A 141 -19.63 -1.94 -0.35
N HIS A 142 -19.19 -3.17 -0.07
CA HIS A 142 -19.98 -4.17 0.64
C HIS A 142 -19.81 -4.12 2.16
N LEU A 143 -18.85 -3.37 2.67
CA LEU A 143 -18.64 -3.19 4.11
C LEU A 143 -19.59 -2.12 4.67
N PRO A 144 -20.17 -2.34 5.87
CA PRO A 144 -20.94 -1.32 6.56
C PRO A 144 -20.15 -0.01 6.70
N GLU A 145 -20.82 1.13 6.57
CA GLU A 145 -20.15 2.43 6.72
C GLU A 145 -19.52 2.63 8.11
N ALA A 146 -20.18 2.11 9.15
CA ALA A 146 -19.67 2.14 10.52
C ALA A 146 -18.34 1.38 10.64
N ASP A 147 -18.25 0.18 10.05
CA ASP A 147 -17.02 -0.61 10.03
C ASP A 147 -15.90 0.14 9.31
N ARG A 148 -16.20 0.73 8.14
CA ARG A 148 -15.21 1.50 7.36
C ARG A 148 -14.64 2.68 8.16
N LYS A 149 -15.49 3.38 8.94
CA LYS A 149 -15.08 4.53 9.76
C LYS A 149 -14.29 4.16 11.01
N ALA A 150 -14.43 2.93 11.51
CA ALA A 150 -13.72 2.45 12.69
C ALA A 150 -12.27 2.02 12.39
N LEU A 151 -11.90 1.90 11.11
CA LEU A 151 -10.59 1.40 10.69
C LEU A 151 -9.58 2.53 10.48
N PRO A 152 -8.28 2.21 10.52
CA PRO A 152 -7.26 3.10 9.96
C PRO A 152 -7.57 3.43 8.47
N PRO A 153 -7.01 4.53 7.93
CA PRO A 153 -7.18 4.93 6.55
C PRO A 153 -7.03 3.77 5.55
N ILE A 154 -8.03 3.60 4.69
CA ILE A 154 -8.14 2.44 3.80
C ILE A 154 -7.57 2.77 2.41
N VAL A 155 -6.62 1.96 1.98
CA VAL A 155 -6.18 1.85 0.58
C VAL A 155 -6.85 0.60 -0.01
N THR A 156 -7.55 0.73 -1.14
CA THR A 156 -8.09 -0.46 -1.83
C THR A 156 -7.11 -0.98 -2.87
N SER A 157 -7.19 -2.28 -3.19
CA SER A 157 -6.37 -2.89 -4.25
C SER A 157 -7.04 -4.11 -4.86
N GLY A 158 -6.64 -4.47 -6.08
CA GLY A 158 -7.15 -5.64 -6.79
C GLY A 158 -8.52 -5.40 -7.45
N PHE A 159 -8.67 -5.87 -8.69
CA PHE A 159 -9.84 -5.60 -9.54
C PHE A 159 -10.12 -4.09 -9.75
N VAL A 160 -9.05 -3.30 -9.90
CA VAL A 160 -9.12 -1.89 -10.29
C VAL A 160 -8.68 -1.79 -11.75
N CYS A 161 -9.65 -1.68 -12.65
CA CYS A 161 -9.45 -1.84 -14.09
C CYS A 161 -9.66 -0.54 -14.86
N ASN A 162 -10.31 0.45 -14.27
CA ASN A 162 -10.62 1.72 -14.93
C ASN A 162 -10.80 2.87 -13.91
N GLU A 163 -10.99 4.08 -14.43
CA GLU A 163 -11.21 5.28 -13.62
C GLU A 163 -12.47 5.21 -12.74
N ALA A 164 -13.55 4.57 -13.23
CA ALA A 164 -14.79 4.44 -12.47
C ALA A 164 -14.60 3.56 -11.22
N ASP A 165 -13.77 2.52 -11.29
CA ASP A 165 -13.41 1.71 -10.12
C ASP A 165 -12.69 2.55 -9.06
N ILE A 166 -11.78 3.43 -9.49
CA ILE A 166 -11.06 4.35 -8.60
C ILE A 166 -12.04 5.30 -7.92
N ARG A 167 -12.90 5.98 -8.70
CA ARG A 167 -13.91 6.91 -8.19
C ARG A 167 -14.87 6.23 -7.22
N SER A 168 -15.31 5.02 -7.55
CA SER A 168 -16.17 4.22 -6.68
C SER A 168 -15.50 3.93 -5.34
N ALA A 169 -14.25 3.47 -5.33
CA ALA A 169 -13.53 3.20 -4.08
C ALA A 169 -13.35 4.46 -3.23
N LEU A 170 -13.02 5.60 -3.84
CA LEU A 170 -12.89 6.89 -3.15
C LEU A 170 -14.23 7.36 -2.56
N ALA A 171 -15.33 7.23 -3.32
CA ALA A 171 -16.68 7.54 -2.85
C ALA A 171 -17.11 6.66 -1.65
N HIS A 172 -16.61 5.43 -1.58
CA HIS A 172 -16.82 4.52 -0.44
C HIS A 172 -15.84 4.76 0.72
N GLY A 173 -15.03 5.81 0.69
CA GLY A 173 -14.18 6.23 1.80
C GLY A 173 -12.74 5.70 1.76
N ALA A 174 -12.29 5.14 0.64
CA ALA A 174 -10.86 4.87 0.46
C ALA A 174 -10.09 6.20 0.40
N VAL A 175 -8.91 6.25 1.05
CA VAL A 175 -8.01 7.41 0.93
C VAL A 175 -7.16 7.37 -0.34
N ALA A 176 -6.95 6.16 -0.88
CA ALA A 176 -6.26 5.92 -2.13
C ALA A 176 -6.62 4.54 -2.70
N VAL A 177 -6.25 4.32 -3.96
CA VAL A 177 -6.43 3.05 -4.67
C VAL A 177 -5.07 2.63 -5.21
N SER A 178 -4.70 1.36 -5.02
CA SER A 178 -3.48 0.79 -5.59
C SER A 178 -3.79 -0.13 -6.75
N THR A 179 -3.04 0.00 -7.84
CA THR A 179 -3.24 -0.77 -9.07
C THR A 179 -1.92 -0.99 -9.79
N SER A 180 -1.80 -2.12 -10.50
CA SER A 180 -0.68 -2.41 -11.39
C SER A 180 -0.94 -1.98 -12.84
N ASP A 181 -2.13 -1.47 -13.15
CA ASP A 181 -2.42 -0.92 -14.47
C ASP A 181 -1.75 0.45 -14.63
N ARG A 182 -0.70 0.49 -15.45
CA ARG A 182 0.11 1.68 -15.71
C ARG A 182 -0.67 2.83 -16.33
N LYS A 183 -1.76 2.54 -17.04
CA LYS A 183 -2.61 3.61 -17.62
C LYS A 183 -3.24 4.45 -16.53
N LEU A 184 -3.55 3.83 -15.39
CA LEU A 184 -4.21 4.49 -14.26
C LEU A 184 -3.24 5.33 -13.42
N TRP A 185 -1.93 5.11 -13.54
CA TRP A 185 -0.90 5.87 -12.80
C TRP A 185 -0.73 7.31 -13.30
N ASN A 186 -1.28 7.63 -14.49
CA ASN A 186 -1.17 8.93 -15.14
C ASN A 186 -2.53 9.67 -15.21
N LEU A 187 -3.50 9.25 -14.40
CA LEU A 187 -4.77 9.95 -14.29
C LEU A 187 -4.59 11.23 -13.48
N GLU A 188 -5.15 12.34 -13.96
CA GLU A 188 -5.08 13.61 -13.24
C GLU A 188 -5.77 13.51 -11.86
N GLY A 189 -4.96 13.50 -10.80
CA GLY A 189 -5.44 13.23 -9.43
C GLY A 189 -6.56 14.16 -8.93
N LYS A 190 -6.60 15.42 -9.40
CA LYS A 190 -7.66 16.39 -9.06
C LYS A 190 -9.03 16.00 -9.61
N LYS A 191 -9.08 15.33 -10.78
CA LYS A 191 -10.33 14.90 -11.40
C LYS A 191 -10.93 13.70 -10.66
N LEU A 192 -10.13 12.88 -9.98
CA LEU A 192 -10.59 11.63 -9.35
C LEU A 192 -11.44 11.84 -8.08
N LYS A 193 -11.35 13.02 -7.45
CA LYS A 193 -12.07 13.37 -6.21
C LYS A 193 -13.28 14.27 -6.42
N SER A 194 -13.54 14.70 -7.67
CA SER A 194 -14.70 15.51 -8.06
C SER A 194 -15.93 14.66 -8.31
#